data_AF-A0A537P9D1-F1
#
_entry.id   AF-A0A537P9D1-F1
#
_cell.length_a   1.000
_cell.length_b   1.000
_cell.length_c   1.000
_cell.angle_alpha   90.00
_cell.angle_beta   90.00
_cell.angle_gamma   90.00
#
_symmetry.space_group_name_H-M   'P 1'
#
loop_
_entity.id
_entity.type
_entity.pdbx_description
1 polymer ?
#
loop_
_entity_poly.entity_id
_entity_poly.type
_entity_poly.pdbx_seq_one_letter_code
_entity_poly.pdbx_strand_id
1 'polypeptide(L)'
;VPAFVSRAFRHNSIYVRRDRIKSPADLKGSRVGLPEYQLTACVWARIILEDEHGIRPSDIVWVRGGTEHPGRPEKIAIKLPADVRMEDAPQGATISALLERGEIDAFIAPRVPSLMGKNAAIGWL
;
A
#
# COMPACT_ATOMS: atom_id res chain seq x y z
N VAL A 1 -14.31 30.22 -8.70
CA VAL A 1 -13.01 29.52 -8.82
C VAL A 1 -13.25 28.16 -9.45
N PRO A 2 -12.66 27.81 -10.61
CA PRO A 2 -12.74 26.44 -11.11
C PRO A 2 -11.90 25.51 -10.22
N ALA A 3 -12.48 24.40 -9.79
CA ALA A 3 -11.81 23.37 -9.00
C ALA A 3 -11.72 22.07 -9.81
N PHE A 4 -10.51 21.52 -9.93
CA PHE A 4 -10.24 20.28 -10.66
C PHE A 4 -9.91 19.17 -9.65
N VAL A 5 -10.94 18.49 -9.17
CA VAL A 5 -10.80 17.41 -8.18
C VAL A 5 -10.29 16.12 -8.84
N SER A 6 -9.54 15.33 -8.08
CA SER A 6 -9.20 13.96 -8.47
C SER A 6 -10.48 13.13 -8.60
N ARG A 7 -10.65 12.41 -9.71
CA ARG A 7 -11.78 11.50 -9.96
C ARG A 7 -11.41 10.02 -9.74
N ALA A 8 -10.30 9.75 -9.06
CA ALA A 8 -9.83 8.39 -8.80
C ALA A 8 -10.53 7.80 -7.56
N PHE A 9 -11.26 6.72 -7.75
CA PHE A 9 -11.82 5.92 -6.65
C PHE A 9 -10.70 5.21 -5.88
N ARG A 10 -10.80 5.18 -4.55
CA ARG A 10 -9.73 4.64 -3.69
C ARG A 10 -9.69 3.11 -3.65
N HIS A 11 -10.78 2.46 -4.06
CA HIS A 11 -10.78 1.04 -4.42
C HIS A 11 -9.65 0.72 -5.43
N ASN A 12 -9.35 1.62 -6.37
CA ASN A 12 -8.28 1.45 -7.37
C ASN A 12 -6.86 1.76 -6.86
N SER A 13 -6.68 1.90 -5.54
CA SER A 13 -5.38 2.22 -4.93
C SER A 13 -4.67 1.00 -4.33
N ILE A 14 -5.25 -0.21 -4.43
CA ILE A 14 -4.72 -1.44 -3.85
C ILE A 14 -4.25 -2.37 -4.96
N TYR A 15 -2.96 -2.67 -4.97
CA TYR A 15 -2.32 -3.58 -5.93
C TYR A 15 -1.70 -4.73 -5.19
N VAL A 16 -1.87 -5.94 -5.72
CA VAL A 16 -1.47 -7.15 -5.03
C VAL A 16 -0.73 -8.09 -5.95
N ARG A 17 0.06 -8.95 -5.33
CA ARG A 17 0.54 -10.19 -5.91
C ARG A 17 -0.62 -11.18 -5.99
N ARG A 18 -1.20 -11.32 -7.18
CA ARG A 18 -2.32 -12.22 -7.46
C ARG A 18 -1.98 -13.68 -7.26
N ASP A 19 -0.71 -14.07 -7.27
CA ASP A 19 -0.26 -15.41 -6.89
C ASP A 19 -0.44 -15.70 -5.38
N ARG A 20 -0.64 -14.68 -4.54
CA ARG A 20 -0.75 -14.80 -3.07
C ARG A 20 -2.07 -14.28 -2.50
N ILE A 21 -2.52 -13.13 -2.98
CA ILE A 21 -3.73 -12.45 -2.52
C ILE A 21 -4.81 -12.62 -3.57
N LYS A 22 -5.92 -13.28 -3.22
CA LYS A 22 -7.07 -13.53 -4.09
C LYS A 22 -8.30 -12.76 -3.66
N SER A 23 -8.33 -12.32 -2.42
CA SER A 23 -9.42 -11.57 -1.80
C SER A 23 -8.88 -10.61 -0.73
N PRO A 24 -9.65 -9.59 -0.32
CA PRO A 24 -9.26 -8.71 0.78
C PRO A 24 -8.94 -9.45 2.09
N ALA A 25 -9.58 -10.58 2.36
CA ALA A 25 -9.32 -11.40 3.55
C ALA A 25 -7.87 -11.92 3.61
N ASP A 26 -7.25 -12.19 2.46
CA ASP A 26 -5.88 -12.69 2.37
C ASP A 26 -4.84 -11.63 2.77
N LEU A 27 -5.25 -10.36 2.93
CA LEU A 27 -4.36 -9.32 3.44
C LEU A 27 -4.05 -9.48 4.94
N LYS A 28 -4.81 -10.28 5.69
CA LYS A 28 -4.49 -10.56 7.10
C LYS A 28 -3.17 -11.31 7.22
N GLY A 29 -2.25 -10.76 7.99
CA GLY A 29 -0.89 -11.25 8.17
C GLY A 29 0.06 -10.92 7.02
N SER A 30 -0.42 -10.24 5.97
CA SER A 30 0.40 -9.89 4.81
C SER A 30 1.32 -8.69 5.06
N ARG A 31 2.30 -8.51 4.18
CA ARG A 31 3.17 -7.33 4.14
C ARG A 31 2.71 -6.38 3.05
N VAL A 32 2.35 -5.15 3.42
CA VAL A 32 1.76 -4.16 2.50
C VAL A 32 2.60 -2.90 2.45
N GLY A 33 3.09 -2.58 1.26
CA GLY A 33 3.88 -1.39 1.01
C GLY A 33 3.03 -0.12 0.87
N LEU A 34 3.56 1.01 1.33
CA LEU A 34 2.97 2.33 1.12
C LEU A 34 4.03 3.45 1.09
N PRO A 35 3.75 4.58 0.44
CA PRO A 35 4.69 5.70 0.39
C PRO A 35 4.79 6.45 1.72
N GLU A 36 3.66 6.72 2.38
CA GLU A 36 3.53 7.44 3.65
C GLU A 36 2.28 6.90 4.35
N TYR A 37 2.37 6.60 5.64
CA TYR A 37 1.25 5.95 6.33
C TYR A 37 0.04 6.88 6.41
N GLN A 38 0.27 8.18 6.64
CA GLN A 38 -0.80 9.18 6.78
C GLN A 38 -1.34 9.69 5.44
N LEU A 39 -0.78 9.26 4.31
CA LEU A 39 -1.20 9.76 3.01
C LEU A 39 -2.69 9.54 2.84
N THR A 40 -3.43 10.59 2.47
CA THR A 40 -4.89 10.55 2.40
C THR A 40 -5.41 9.39 1.55
N ALA A 41 -4.73 9.04 0.44
CA ALA A 41 -5.07 7.86 -0.37
C ALA A 41 -4.98 6.55 0.42
N CYS A 42 -3.91 6.36 1.19
CA CYS A 42 -3.69 5.19 2.02
C CYS A 42 -4.67 5.15 3.20
N VAL A 43 -4.99 6.29 3.81
CA VAL A 43 -6.00 6.38 4.87
C VAL A 43 -7.36 5.89 4.38
N TRP A 44 -7.84 6.41 3.24
CA TRP A 44 -9.12 5.99 2.68
C TRP A 44 -9.13 4.51 2.28
N ALA A 45 -8.05 4.00 1.68
CA ALA A 45 -7.95 2.59 1.34
C ALA A 45 -8.01 1.69 2.59
N ARG A 46 -7.37 2.10 3.70
CA ARG A 46 -7.47 1.36 4.97
C ARG A 46 -8.87 1.41 5.58
N ILE A 47 -9.54 2.56 5.55
CA ILE A 47 -10.93 2.66 6.03
C ILE A 47 -11.85 1.73 5.24
N ILE A 48 -11.72 1.68 3.91
CA ILE A 48 -12.50 0.76 3.07
C ILE A 48 -12.20 -0.70 3.45
N LEU A 49 -10.92 -1.07 3.63
CA LEU A 49 -10.52 -2.41 4.05
C LEU A 49 -11.08 -2.79 5.43
N GLU A 50 -11.14 -1.84 6.36
CA GLU A 50 -11.66 -2.05 7.70
C GLU A 50 -13.20 -2.15 7.70
N ASP A 51 -13.88 -1.16 7.13
CA ASP A 51 -15.34 -1.04 7.16
C ASP A 51 -16.03 -2.12 6.30
N GLU A 52 -15.51 -2.40 5.10
CA GLU A 52 -16.17 -3.31 4.16
C GLU A 52 -15.66 -4.76 4.23
N HIS A 53 -14.43 -4.95 4.72
CA HIS A 53 -13.77 -6.27 4.70
C HIS A 53 -13.29 -6.73 6.08
N GLY A 54 -13.44 -5.92 7.14
CA GLY A 54 -13.03 -6.28 8.49
C GLY A 54 -11.52 -6.54 8.63
N ILE A 55 -10.71 -5.88 7.79
CA ILE A 55 -9.25 -5.95 7.82
C ILE A 55 -8.73 -4.76 8.60
N ARG A 56 -8.30 -5.00 9.84
CA ARG A 56 -7.84 -3.91 10.69
C ARG A 56 -6.41 -3.51 10.32
N PRO A 57 -6.00 -2.26 10.54
CA PRO A 57 -4.61 -1.85 10.36
C PRO A 57 -3.59 -2.69 11.14
N SER A 58 -3.99 -3.26 12.29
CA SER A 58 -3.19 -4.17 13.12
C SER A 58 -2.99 -5.56 12.51
N ASP A 59 -3.85 -5.96 11.56
CA ASP A 59 -3.77 -7.27 10.91
C ASP A 59 -2.69 -7.29 9.80
N ILE A 60 -2.08 -6.14 9.49
CA ILE A 60 -1.13 -5.97 8.38
C ILE A 60 0.23 -5.49 8.91
N VAL A 61 1.31 -5.97 8.30
CA VAL A 61 2.65 -5.36 8.47
C VAL A 61 2.86 -4.32 7.40
N TRP A 62 2.97 -3.05 7.80
CA TRP A 62 3.12 -1.93 6.88
C TRP A 62 4.59 -1.68 6.56
N VAL A 63 4.93 -1.57 5.27
CA VAL A 63 6.29 -1.27 4.81
C VAL A 63 6.30 0.12 4.17
N ARG A 64 6.93 1.08 4.83
CA ARG A 64 7.06 2.45 4.35
C ARG A 64 8.29 2.58 3.46
N GLY A 65 8.14 3.19 2.28
CA GLY A 65 9.27 3.44 1.40
C GLY A 65 8.93 4.21 0.15
N GLY A 66 9.95 4.65 -0.56
CA GLY A 66 9.74 5.27 -1.86
C GLY A 66 9.21 4.28 -2.90
N THR A 67 8.22 4.69 -3.69
CA THR A 67 7.51 3.80 -4.61
C THR A 67 8.37 3.35 -5.79
N GLU A 68 8.83 4.30 -6.61
CA GLU A 68 9.63 4.05 -7.82
C GLU A 68 11.09 4.51 -7.65
N HIS A 69 11.31 5.45 -6.73
CA HIS A 69 12.63 5.93 -6.34
C HIS A 69 12.82 5.62 -4.87
N PRO A 70 14.02 5.18 -4.43
CA PRO A 70 14.27 4.89 -3.02
C PRO A 70 14.12 6.14 -2.15
N GLY A 71 13.81 5.92 -0.88
CA GLY A 71 13.72 7.00 0.10
C GLY A 71 12.43 7.80 -0.02
N ARG A 72 11.61 7.70 1.02
CA ARG A 72 10.44 8.56 1.22
C ARG A 72 10.10 8.55 2.71
N PRO A 73 10.75 9.40 3.52
CA PRO A 73 10.40 9.48 4.92
C PRO A 73 8.98 10.02 5.08
N GLU A 74 8.35 9.68 6.20
CA GLU A 74 7.10 10.32 6.58
C GLU A 74 7.34 11.82 6.74
N LYS A 75 6.57 12.66 6.04
CA LYS A 75 6.79 14.12 6.05
C LYS A 75 6.52 14.75 7.41
N ILE A 76 5.57 14.19 8.14
CA ILE A 76 5.19 14.62 9.48
C ILE A 76 5.28 13.39 10.37
N ALA A 77 6.03 13.50 11.47
CA ALA A 77 6.09 12.41 12.44
C ALA A 77 4.69 12.09 12.96
N ILE A 78 4.32 10.83 12.91
CA ILE A 78 3.03 10.34 13.42
C ILE A 78 3.27 9.36 14.56
N LYS A 79 2.35 9.37 15.52
CA LYS A 79 2.28 8.33 16.53
C LYS A 79 1.27 7.28 16.06
N LEU A 80 1.77 6.08 15.78
CA LEU A 80 0.90 4.95 15.42
C LEU A 80 0.21 4.38 16.68
N PRO A 81 -0.98 3.80 16.54
CA PRO A 81 -1.55 2.92 17.57
C PRO A 81 -0.57 1.81 17.95
N ALA A 82 -0.62 1.35 19.21
CA ALA A 82 0.37 0.42 19.76
C ALA A 82 0.37 -0.97 19.09
N ASP A 83 -0.74 -1.34 18.47
CA ASP A 83 -0.96 -2.60 17.76
C ASP A 83 -0.64 -2.54 16.26
N VAL A 84 -0.37 -1.35 15.71
CA VAL A 84 0.00 -1.17 14.31
C VAL A 84 1.51 -1.36 14.14
N ARG A 85 1.88 -2.29 13.27
CA ARG A 85 3.28 -2.60 12.95
C ARG A 85 3.70 -1.90 11.67
N MET A 86 4.74 -1.08 11.76
CA MET A 86 5.32 -0.39 10.61
C MET A 86 6.83 -0.56 10.58
N GLU A 87 7.34 -0.89 9.41
CA GLU A 87 8.76 -1.05 9.11
C GLU A 87 9.14 -0.12 7.97
N ASP A 88 10.43 0.21 7.87
CA ASP A 88 10.98 0.88 6.71
C ASP A 88 11.46 -0.13 5.67
N ALA A 89 11.25 0.19 4.39
CA ALA A 89 11.87 -0.52 3.30
C ALA A 89 13.40 -0.48 3.45
N PRO A 90 14.12 -1.56 3.07
CA PRO A 90 15.58 -1.57 3.11
C PRO A 90 16.20 -0.38 2.38
N GLN A 91 17.37 0.08 2.85
CA GLN A 91 18.06 1.22 2.24
C GLN A 91 18.32 0.95 0.75
N GLY A 92 17.98 1.92 -0.11
CA GLY A 92 18.13 1.79 -1.56
C GLY A 92 17.05 0.95 -2.25
N ALA A 93 16.15 0.29 -1.51
CA ALA A 93 15.03 -0.43 -2.09
C ALA A 93 13.82 0.49 -2.36
N THR A 94 12.98 0.06 -3.28
CA THR A 94 11.69 0.70 -3.59
C THR A 94 10.55 -0.26 -3.32
N ILE A 95 9.38 0.27 -2.99
CA ILE A 95 8.18 -0.54 -2.76
C ILE A 95 7.81 -1.34 -4.01
N SER A 96 7.94 -0.76 -5.20
CA SER A 96 7.73 -1.48 -6.45
C SER A 96 8.70 -2.66 -6.57
N ALA A 97 10.00 -2.46 -6.34
CA ALA A 97 10.96 -3.56 -6.43
C ALA A 97 10.73 -4.66 -5.37
N LEU A 98 10.30 -4.29 -4.16
CA LEU A 98 9.92 -5.26 -3.13
C LEU A 98 8.69 -6.09 -3.55
N LEU A 99 7.69 -5.45 -4.16
CA LEU A 99 6.49 -6.13 -4.66
C LEU A 99 6.83 -7.09 -5.81
N GLU A 100 7.67 -6.65 -6.74
CA GLU A 100 8.13 -7.46 -7.87
C GLU A 100 8.90 -8.71 -7.42
N ARG A 101 9.80 -8.56 -6.45
CA ARG A 101 10.57 -9.68 -5.86
C ARG A 101 9.75 -10.55 -4.90
N GLY A 102 8.56 -10.10 -4.49
CA GLY A 102 7.69 -10.86 -3.58
C GLY A 102 8.12 -10.80 -2.12
N GLU A 103 8.84 -9.75 -1.73
CA GLU A 103 9.18 -9.44 -0.32
C GLU A 103 8.03 -8.72 0.40
N ILE A 104 7.11 -8.13 -0.38
CA ILE A 104 5.81 -7.66 0.08
C ILE A 104 4.72 -8.22 -0.84
N ASP A 105 3.52 -8.36 -0.31
CA ASP A 105 2.39 -9.02 -0.97
C ASP A 105 1.45 -8.03 -1.65
N ALA A 106 1.39 -6.80 -1.13
CA ALA A 106 0.56 -5.75 -1.67
C ALA A 106 1.20 -4.37 -1.59
N PHE A 107 0.59 -3.42 -2.29
CA PHE A 107 0.99 -2.03 -2.37
C PHE A 107 -0.24 -1.13 -2.40
N ILE A 108 -0.28 -0.14 -1.51
CA ILE A 108 -1.34 0.88 -1.44
C ILE A 108 -0.78 2.26 -1.75
N ALA A 109 -1.25 2.89 -2.83
CA ALA A 109 -0.82 4.22 -3.24
C ALA A 109 -1.80 4.94 -4.16
N PRO A 110 -1.70 6.28 -4.27
CA PRO A 110 -2.57 7.07 -5.14
C PRO A 110 -2.34 6.84 -6.64
N ARG A 111 -1.24 6.20 -7.01
CA ARG A 111 -0.86 5.96 -8.41
C ARG A 111 -0.63 4.47 -8.63
N VAL A 112 -1.02 4.03 -9.83
CA VAL A 112 -0.71 2.71 -10.36
C VAL A 112 0.81 2.48 -10.27
N PRO A 113 1.27 1.33 -9.73
CA PRO A 113 2.68 0.98 -9.77
C PRO A 113 3.14 0.81 -11.22
N SER A 114 4.39 1.17 -11.52
CA SER A 114 4.95 1.03 -12.87
C SER A 114 5.01 -0.42 -13.38
N LEU A 115 4.79 -1.37 -12.48
CA LEU A 115 4.77 -2.82 -12.69
C LEU A 115 3.47 -3.34 -13.31
N MET A 116 2.37 -2.58 -13.22
CA MET A 116 1.10 -3.01 -13.81
C MET A 116 1.28 -3.19 -15.33
N GLY A 117 0.91 -4.37 -15.84
CA GLY A 117 1.07 -4.73 -17.26
C GLY A 117 2.48 -5.21 -17.65
N LYS A 118 3.48 -5.09 -16.76
CA LYS A 118 4.84 -5.63 -16.96
C LYS A 118 5.04 -6.97 -16.27
N ASN A 119 4.38 -7.18 -15.13
CA ASN A 119 4.41 -8.43 -14.38
C ASN A 119 3.00 -8.99 -14.24
N ALA A 120 2.76 -10.17 -14.84
CA ALA A 120 1.45 -10.82 -14.85
C ALA A 120 0.97 -11.26 -13.45
N ALA A 121 1.89 -11.41 -12.49
CA ALA A 121 1.55 -11.72 -11.10
C ALA A 121 1.03 -10.50 -10.33
N ILE A 122 1.27 -9.28 -10.81
CA ILE A 122 0.84 -8.06 -10.13
C ILE A 122 -0.42 -7.52 -10.80
N GLY A 123 -1.44 -7.25 -10.01
CA GLY A 123 -2.64 -6.62 -10.51
C GLY A 123 -3.44 -5.94 -9.43
N TRP A 124 -4.55 -5.34 -9.86
CA TRP A 124 -5.54 -4.82 -8.94
C TRP A 124 -6.16 -5.97 -8.13
N LEU A 125 -6.42 -5.72 -6.84
CA LEU A 125 -7.08 -6.63 -5.89
C LEU A 125 -8.54 -6.83 -6.27
#